data_AF-A0A7W6H8H8-F1
#
_entry.id   AF-A0A7W6H8H8-F1
#
_cell.length_a   1.000
_cell.length_b   1.000
_cell.length_c   1.000
_cell.angle_alpha   90.00
_cell.angle_beta   90.00
_cell.angle_gamma   90.00
#
_symmetry.space_group_name_H-M   'P 1'
#
loop_
_entity.id
_entity.type
_entity.pdbx_description
1 polymer ?
#
loop_
_entity_poly.entity_id
_entity_poly.type
_entity_poly.pdbx_seq_one_letter_code
_entity_poly.pdbx_strand_id
1 'polypeptide(L)' 'MTTMTSPERAGILQAGASAARDGTPRSHNPHPVESEDWLNWMDGFDQQTVWLEHGRGPYEPQAHHLQEGR' A
#
# COMPACT_ATOMS: atom_id res chain seq x y z
N MET A 1 20.09 -9.63 1.45
CA MET A 1 18.73 -9.16 1.72
C MET A 1 18.83 -7.67 1.98
N THR A 2 18.47 -6.86 0.98
CA THR A 2 18.49 -5.41 1.08
C THR A 2 17.21 -5.01 1.79
N THR A 3 17.29 -4.60 3.05
CA THR A 3 16.14 -4.04 3.77
C THR A 3 15.72 -2.76 3.06
N MET A 4 14.52 -2.75 2.45
CA MET A 4 13.94 -1.53 1.89
C MET A 4 13.87 -0.45 2.96
N THR A 5 14.26 0.77 2.60
CA THR A 5 14.13 1.89 3.53
C THR A 5 12.64 2.23 3.68
N SER A 6 12.23 2.62 4.90
CA SER A 6 10.84 3.01 5.21
C SER A 6 10.16 3.92 4.17
N PRO A 7 10.82 4.94 3.57
CA PRO A 7 10.19 5.79 2.55
C PRO A 7 9.95 5.10 1.20
N GLU A 8 10.83 4.20 0.74
CA GLU A 8 10.63 3.46 -0.51
C GLU A 8 9.42 2.52 -0.39
N ARG A 9 9.34 1.81 0.74
CA ARG A 9 8.18 0.97 1.06
C ARG A 9 6.88 1.78 1.11
N ALA A 10 6.90 2.95 1.74
CA ALA A 10 5.72 3.82 1.83
C ALA A 10 5.22 4.28 0.45
N GLY A 11 6.13 4.58 -0.48
CA GLY A 11 5.77 4.92 -1.86
C GLY A 11 5.10 3.76 -2.59
N ILE A 12 5.59 2.54 -2.41
CA ILE A 12 5.02 1.33 -3.03
C ILE A 12 3.62 1.03 -2.47
N LEU A 13 3.44 1.13 -1.15
CA LEU A 13 2.14 1.01 -0.50
C LEU A 13 1.13 2.05 -1.04
N GLN A 14 1.57 3.30 -1.16
CA GLN A 14 0.72 4.38 -1.67
C GLN A 14 0.35 4.18 -3.14
N ALA A 15 1.25 3.62 -3.96
CA ALA A 15 0.94 3.27 -5.34
C ALA A 15 -0.14 2.19 -5.43
N GLY A 16 -0.06 1.15 -4.60
CA GLY A 16 -1.09 0.11 -4.50
C GLY A 16 -2.44 0.65 -4.03
N ALA A 17 -2.42 1.47 -2.99
CA ALA A 17 -3.62 2.15 -2.50
C ALA A 17 -4.26 3.02 -3.58
N SER A 18 -3.48 3.80 -4.32
CA SER A 18 -3.98 4.64 -5.41
C SER A 18 -4.64 3.79 -6.50
N ALA A 19 -4.02 2.67 -6.89
CA ALA A 19 -4.59 1.75 -7.88
C ALA A 19 -5.94 1.16 -7.45
N ALA A 20 -6.10 0.78 -6.17
CA ALA A 20 -7.38 0.30 -5.65
C ALA A 20 -8.47 1.38 -5.70
N ARG A 21 -8.11 2.63 -5.35
CA ARG A 21 -9.01 3.79 -5.43
C ARG A 21 -9.47 4.07 -6.86
N ASP A 22 -8.56 3.92 -7.82
CA ASP A 22 -8.84 4.15 -9.24
C ASP A 22 -9.59 2.96 -9.90
N GLY A 23 -9.89 1.89 -9.14
CA GLY A 23 -10.55 0.69 -9.66
C GLY A 23 -9.66 -0.15 -10.57
N THR A 24 -8.34 0.03 -10.50
CA THR A 24 -7.37 -0.72 -11.29
C THR A 24 -7.30 -2.17 -10.78
N PRO A 25 -7.26 -3.19 -11.66
CA PRO A 25 -7.13 -4.57 -11.22
C PRO A 25 -5.74 -4.86 -10.65
N ARG A 26 -5.66 -5.76 -9.66
CA ARG A 26 -4.41 -6.23 -9.04
C ARG A 26 -3.39 -6.78 -10.05
N SER A 27 -3.85 -7.27 -11.19
CA SER A 27 -2.98 -7.76 -12.28
C SER A 27 -2.16 -6.67 -12.97
N HIS A 28 -2.46 -5.38 -12.73
CA HIS A 28 -1.64 -4.25 -13.17
C HIS A 28 -0.56 -3.85 -12.17
N ASN A 29 -0.33 -4.62 -11.11
CA ASN A 29 0.84 -4.45 -10.27
C ASN A 29 2.11 -4.53 -11.14
N PRO A 30 2.95 -3.47 -11.21
CA PRO A 30 4.09 -3.43 -12.11
C PRO A 30 5.30 -4.22 -11.61
N HIS A 31 5.24 -4.72 -10.37
CA HIS A 31 6.35 -5.41 -9.73
C HIS A 31 6.36 -6.91 -10.05
N PRO A 32 7.54 -7.56 -10.13
CA PRO A 32 7.62 -9.01 -10.28
C PRO A 32 6.92 -9.73 -9.12
N VAL A 33 6.13 -10.77 -9.40
CA VAL A 33 5.30 -11.46 -8.38
C VAL A 33 6.10 -11.98 -7.18
N GLU A 34 7.37 -12.32 -7.37
CA GLU A 34 8.25 -12.83 -6.32
C GLU A 34 9.00 -11.73 -5.53
N SER A 35 8.78 -10.45 -5.86
CA SER A 35 9.48 -9.34 -5.22
C SER A 35 8.76 -8.84 -3.95
N GLU A 36 9.56 -8.29 -3.02
CA GLU A 36 9.02 -7.62 -1.83
C GLU A 36 8.18 -6.38 -2.21
N ASP A 37 8.50 -5.72 -3.32
CA ASP A 37 7.70 -4.60 -3.84
C ASP A 37 6.30 -5.05 -4.26
N TRP A 38 6.17 -6.25 -4.85
CA TRP A 38 4.86 -6.79 -5.21
C TRP A 38 3.99 -7.00 -3.97
N LEU A 39 4.58 -7.56 -2.91
CA LEU A 39 3.91 -7.75 -1.62
C LEU A 39 3.50 -6.41 -1.00
N ASN A 40 4.40 -5.43 -0.97
CA ASN A 40 4.11 -4.10 -0.43
C ASN A 40 3.03 -3.36 -1.24
N TRP A 41 3.02 -3.50 -2.57
CA TRP A 41 2.00 -2.87 -3.40
C TRP A 41 0.63 -3.51 -3.15
N MET A 42 0.58 -4.85 -3.05
CA MET A 42 -0.64 -5.58 -2.75
C MET A 42 -1.20 -5.25 -1.37
N ASP A 43 -0.32 -5.08 -0.37
CA ASP A 43 -0.72 -4.65 0.98
C ASP A 43 -1.43 -3.28 0.96
N GLY A 44 -0.85 -2.31 0.24
CA GLY A 44 -1.48 -0.99 0.09
C GLY A 44 -2.82 -1.04 -0.66
N PHE A 45 -2.89 -1.87 -1.70
CA PHE A 45 -4.12 -2.10 -2.48
C PHE A 45 -5.23 -2.69 -1.60
N ASP A 46 -4.91 -3.71 -0.81
CA ASP A 46 -5.85 -4.40 0.06
C ASP A 46 -6.35 -3.46 1.16
N GLN A 47 -5.45 -2.69 1.78
CA GLN A 47 -5.81 -1.71 2.80
C GLN A 47 -6.75 -0.64 2.26
N GLN A 48 -6.49 -0.09 1.06
CA GLN A 48 -7.40 0.87 0.45
C GLN A 48 -8.76 0.24 0.09
N THR A 49 -8.77 -1.00 -0.40
CA THR A 49 -10.02 -1.72 -0.72
C THR A 49 -10.91 -1.82 0.52
N VAL A 50 -10.33 -2.27 1.65
CA VAL A 50 -11.02 -2.34 2.95
C VAL A 50 -11.53 -0.97 3.37
N TRP A 51 -10.74 0.09 3.21
CA TRP A 51 -11.17 1.45 3.56
C TRP A 51 -12.39 1.91 2.74
N LEU A 52 -12.40 1.65 1.43
CA LEU A 52 -13.54 1.97 0.56
C LEU A 52 -14.79 1.18 0.95
N GLU A 53 -14.65 -0.11 1.27
CA GLU A 53 -15.75 -0.95 1.75
C GLU A 53 -16.37 -0.43 3.06
N HIS A 54 -15.55 0.17 3.92
CA HIS A 54 -15.99 0.82 5.16
C HIS A 54 -16.44 2.28 4.98
N GLY A 55 -16.50 2.80 3.75
CA GLY A 55 -16.87 4.20 3.47
C GLY A 55 -15.85 5.21 4.00
N ARG A 56 -14.60 4.80 4.22
CA ARG A 56 -13.49 5.66 4.63
C ARG A 56 -12.82 6.30 3.41
N GLY A 57 -12.08 7.38 3.67
CA GLY A 57 -11.33 8.12 2.66
C GLY A 57 -10.08 7.40 2.14
N PRO A 58 -9.08 8.14 1.62
CA PRO A 58 -7.84 7.53 1.14
C PRO A 58 -7.04 6.92 2.29
N TYR A 59 -6.47 5.74 2.06
CA TYR A 59 -5.52 5.10 2.96
C TYR A 59 -4.21 5.88 2.97
N GLU A 60 -3.75 6.29 4.16
CA GLU A 60 -2.51 7.03 4.35
C GLU A 60 -1.48 6.17 5.11
N PRO A 61 -0.56 5.47 4.40
CA PRO A 61 0.38 4.54 5.03
C PRO A 61 1.33 5.20 6.04
N GLN A 62 1.54 6.51 5.94
CA GLN A 62 2.39 7.25 6.89
C GLN A 62 1.71 7.53 8.24
N ALA A 63 0.37 7.48 8.32
CA ALA A 63 -0.36 7.82 9.55
C ALA A 63 -0.27 6.72 10.63
N HIS A 64 0.09 5.49 10.26
CA HIS A 64 0.16 4.35 11.19
C HIS A 64 1.44 4.28 12.06
N HIS A 65 2.35 5.26 11.93
CA HIS A 65 3.53 5.39 12.80
C HIS A 65 3.36 6.42 13.94
N LEU A 66 2.18 7.03 14.07
CA LEU A 66 1.89 8.08 15.07
C LEU A 66 0.99 7.62 16.23
N GLN A 67 0.97 6.32 16.56
CA GLN A 67 0.24 5.80 17.73
C GLN A 67 1.08 4.87 18.63
N GLU A 68 2.39 5.07 18.68
CA GLU A 68 3.26 4.45 19.71
C GLU A 68 4.12 5.57 20.34
N GLY A 69 3.46 6.50 21.02
CA GLY A 69 4.10 7.75 21.48
C GLY A 69 3.39 8.47 22.62
N ARG A 70 3.12 7.72 23.70
CA ARG A 70 2.95 8.17 25.11
C ARG A 70 1.74 9.02 25.50
#